data_AF-A0AAT9FNA8-F1
#
_entry.id   AF-A0AAT9FNA8-F1
#
_cell.length_a   1.000
_cell.length_b   1.000
_cell.length_c   1.000
_cell.angle_alpha   90.00
_cell.angle_beta   90.00
_cell.angle_gamma   90.00
#
_symmetry.space_group_name_H-M   'P 1'
#
loop_
_entity.id
_entity.type
_entity.pdbx_description
1 polymer ?
#
loop_
_entity_poly.entity_id
_entity_poly.type
_entity_poly.pdbx_seq_one_letter_code
_entity_poly.pdbx_strand_id
1 'polypeptide(L)'
;MKKLRIAVLLSFVAILLGCGRSAYIPWEDGDYKVYATDVDYSATALGLDHDPGLLGIVDSEVVAAGSNDLVIVVERENHKDDCIEFYIVTKGDNYAVGPFDEEEFQVEKSKRGLPDFSWRKR
;
A
#
# COMPACT_ATOMS: atom_id res chain seq x y z
N MET A 1 32.09 -22.26 -32.97
CA MET A 1 32.31 -21.82 -31.56
C MET A 1 31.87 -20.38 -31.26
N LYS A 2 32.02 -19.37 -32.15
CA LYS A 2 31.57 -17.98 -31.88
C LYS A 2 30.05 -17.82 -31.66
N LYS A 3 29.22 -18.54 -32.42
CA LYS A 3 27.74 -18.49 -32.31
C LYS A 3 27.21 -19.04 -30.97
N LEU A 4 27.89 -20.04 -30.40
CA LEU A 4 27.54 -20.63 -29.10
C LEU A 4 27.80 -19.67 -27.94
N ARG A 5 28.86 -18.85 -28.03
CA ARG A 5 29.19 -17.84 -27.02
C ARG A 5 28.20 -16.68 -26.99
N ILE A 6 27.66 -16.29 -28.16
CA ILE A 6 26.64 -15.23 -28.28
C ILE A 6 25.30 -15.69 -27.70
N ALA A 7 24.92 -16.95 -27.92
CA ALA A 7 23.68 -17.52 -27.38
C ALA A 7 23.68 -17.57 -25.84
N VAL A 8 24.80 -17.93 -25.22
CA VAL A 8 24.97 -17.95 -23.75
C VAL A 8 24.93 -16.53 -23.16
N LEU A 9 25.48 -15.54 -23.85
CA LEU A 9 25.43 -14.15 -23.41
C LEU A 9 24.00 -13.59 -23.44
N LEU A 10 23.24 -13.90 -24.50
CA LEU A 10 21.84 -13.51 -24.64
C LEU A 10 20.93 -14.17 -23.59
N SER A 11 21.18 -15.43 -23.21
CA SER A 11 20.42 -16.07 -22.14
C SER A 11 20.70 -15.44 -20.78
N PHE A 12 21.94 -15.01 -20.52
CA PHE A 12 22.29 -14.33 -19.27
C PHE A 12 21.63 -12.95 -19.14
N VAL A 13 21.54 -12.19 -20.24
CA VAL A 13 20.83 -10.90 -20.27
C VAL A 13 19.31 -11.10 -20.07
N ALA A 14 18.71 -12.14 -20.64
CA ALA A 14 17.29 -12.44 -20.45
C ALA A 14 16.93 -12.80 -19.00
N ILE A 15 17.84 -13.42 -18.25
CA ILE A 15 17.64 -13.75 -16.82
C ILE A 15 17.68 -12.49 -15.95
N LEU A 16 18.50 -11.50 -16.31
CA LEU A 16 18.65 -10.25 -15.55
C LEU A 16 17.47 -9.28 -15.74
N LEU A 17 16.74 -9.37 -16.86
CA LEU A 17 15.55 -8.55 -17.12
C LEU A 17 14.31 -8.99 -16.33
N GLY A 18 14.36 -10.15 -15.65
CA GLY A 18 13.25 -10.68 -14.85
C GLY A 18 13.27 -10.28 -13.37
N CYS A 19 14.22 -9.45 -12.94
CA CYS A 19 14.40 -9.10 -11.52
C CYS A 19 13.53 -7.90 -11.12
N GLY A 20 12.23 -8.15 -10.90
CA GLY A 20 11.34 -7.19 -10.26
C GLY A 20 9.88 -7.53 -10.52
N ARG A 21 9.17 -8.05 -9.53
CA ARG A 21 7.72 -8.16 -9.61
C ARG A 21 7.15 -6.75 -9.53
N SER A 22 6.30 -6.38 -10.48
CA SER A 22 5.50 -5.16 -10.38
C SER A 22 4.62 -5.24 -9.14
N ALA A 23 4.56 -4.16 -8.35
CA ALA A 23 3.66 -4.08 -7.21
C ALA A 23 2.22 -4.34 -7.67
N TYR A 24 1.48 -5.14 -6.91
CA TYR A 24 0.05 -5.31 -7.12
C TYR A 24 -0.69 -4.17 -6.42
N ILE A 25 -1.59 -3.50 -7.14
CA ILE A 25 -2.33 -2.32 -6.64
C ILE A 25 -3.81 -2.70 -6.54
N PRO A 26 -4.28 -3.20 -5.38
CA PRO A 26 -5.69 -3.57 -5.20
C PRO A 26 -6.64 -2.39 -5.04
N TRP A 27 -6.13 -1.21 -4.69
CA TRP A 27 -6.93 -0.01 -4.47
C TRP A 27 -6.12 1.25 -4.77
N GLU A 28 -6.77 2.24 -5.37
CA GLU A 28 -6.18 3.53 -5.70
C GLU A 28 -7.24 4.65 -5.64
N ASP A 29 -6.79 5.85 -5.28
CA ASP A 29 -7.55 7.10 -5.39
C ASP A 29 -6.58 8.26 -5.65
N GLY A 30 -6.54 8.68 -6.92
CA GLY A 30 -5.56 9.67 -7.39
C GLY A 30 -4.13 9.14 -7.24
N ASP A 31 -3.28 9.92 -6.59
CA ASP A 31 -1.89 9.54 -6.34
C ASP A 31 -1.74 8.54 -5.18
N TYR A 32 -2.80 8.23 -4.42
CA TYR A 32 -2.71 7.32 -3.29
C TYR A 32 -3.04 5.89 -3.69
N LYS A 33 -2.23 4.93 -3.24
CA LYS A 33 -2.33 3.53 -3.63
C LYS A 33 -2.14 2.63 -2.43
N VAL A 34 -3.04 1.66 -2.26
CA VAL A 34 -2.71 0.46 -1.51
C VAL A 34 -1.95 -0.43 -2.46
N TYR A 35 -0.77 -0.89 -2.06
CA TYR A 35 0.09 -1.72 -2.89
C TYR A 35 0.69 -2.87 -2.08
N ALA A 36 0.91 -4.00 -2.74
CA ALA A 36 1.58 -5.16 -2.18
C ALA A 36 2.80 -5.53 -3.03
N THR A 37 3.92 -5.74 -2.36
CA THR A 37 5.20 -6.10 -3.01
C THR A 37 5.52 -7.60 -2.94
N ASP A 38 4.82 -8.34 -2.08
CA ASP A 38 5.01 -9.76 -1.80
C ASP A 38 3.86 -10.63 -2.32
N VAL A 39 4.03 -11.95 -2.26
CA VAL A 39 3.11 -12.94 -2.86
C VAL A 39 1.93 -13.26 -1.94
N ASP A 40 2.17 -13.21 -0.64
CA ASP A 40 1.24 -13.45 0.45
C ASP A 40 0.53 -12.16 0.93
N TYR A 41 0.84 -11.01 0.32
CA TYR A 41 0.20 -9.73 0.61
C TYR A 41 0.40 -9.25 2.06
N SER A 42 1.40 -9.77 2.77
CA SER A 42 1.75 -9.31 4.14
C SER A 42 2.35 -7.90 4.10
N ALA A 43 3.14 -7.60 3.08
CA ALA A 43 3.69 -6.28 2.77
C ALA A 43 2.71 -5.40 1.98
N THR A 44 1.43 -5.41 2.38
CA THR A 44 0.42 -4.49 1.84
C THR A 44 0.46 -3.18 2.61
N ALA A 45 0.75 -2.06 1.92
CA ALA A 45 0.91 -0.75 2.52
C ALA A 45 0.08 0.30 1.79
N LEU A 46 -0.19 1.45 2.44
CA LEU A 46 -0.69 2.64 1.76
C LEU A 46 0.51 3.53 1.42
N GLY A 47 0.59 4.00 0.18
CA GLY A 47 1.58 5.00 -0.22
C GLY A 47 1.05 6.02 -1.21
N LEU A 48 1.89 7.01 -1.49
CA LEU A 48 1.70 8.05 -2.50
C LEU A 48 2.59 7.76 -3.70
N ASP A 49 2.03 7.73 -4.89
CA ASP A 49 2.74 7.69 -6.17
C ASP A 49 3.50 9.00 -6.36
N HIS A 50 4.84 8.89 -6.31
CA HIS A 50 5.74 10.01 -6.38
C HIS A 50 6.95 9.62 -7.23
N ASP A 51 7.13 10.29 -8.38
CA ASP A 51 8.24 9.96 -9.28
C ASP A 51 9.63 10.26 -8.65
N PRO A 52 10.55 9.27 -8.55
CA PRO A 52 10.39 7.86 -8.93
C PRO A 52 9.91 6.96 -7.78
N GLY A 53 8.74 6.32 -7.93
CA GLY A 53 8.27 5.25 -7.07
C GLY A 53 7.06 5.57 -6.17
N LEU A 54 6.98 4.88 -5.03
CA LEU A 54 5.91 5.01 -4.04
C LEU A 54 6.51 5.42 -2.70
N LEU A 55 6.00 6.51 -2.12
CA LEU A 55 6.31 6.95 -0.77
C LEU A 55 5.32 6.31 0.20
N GLY A 56 5.79 5.41 1.07
CA GLY A 56 4.95 4.80 2.11
C GLY A 56 4.42 5.83 3.11
N ILE A 57 3.13 5.70 3.46
CA ILE A 57 2.43 6.56 4.43
C ILE A 57 1.96 5.75 5.63
N VAL A 58 1.31 4.60 5.38
CA VAL A 58 0.95 3.61 6.41
C VAL A 58 1.64 2.32 6.03
N ASP A 59 2.49 1.84 6.94
CA ASP A 59 3.30 0.65 6.75
C ASP A 59 2.43 -0.62 6.68
N SER A 60 3.10 -1.74 6.37
CA SER A 60 2.59 -3.09 6.10
C SER A 60 1.33 -3.52 6.87
N GLU A 61 0.64 -4.52 6.29
CA GLU A 61 -0.56 -5.17 6.83
C GLU A 61 -1.79 -4.25 6.83
N VAL A 62 -1.86 -3.36 5.84
CA VAL A 62 -3.10 -2.65 5.49
C VAL A 62 -4.13 -3.65 4.97
N VAL A 63 -5.25 -3.75 5.70
CA VAL A 63 -6.34 -4.70 5.43
C VAL A 63 -7.60 -4.02 4.91
N ALA A 64 -7.76 -2.72 5.09
CA ALA A 64 -8.86 -1.96 4.48
C ALA A 64 -8.46 -0.53 4.13
N ALA A 65 -9.11 0.03 3.11
CA ALA A 65 -8.93 1.42 2.70
C ALA A 65 -10.24 2.01 2.14
N GLY A 66 -10.45 3.29 2.40
CA GLY A 66 -11.56 4.08 1.88
C GLY A 66 -11.19 5.54 1.77
N SER A 67 -11.92 6.30 0.99
CA SER A 67 -11.59 7.70 0.73
C SER A 67 -12.79 8.54 0.32
N ASN A 68 -12.60 9.84 0.43
CA ASN A 68 -13.43 10.86 -0.19
C ASN A 68 -12.53 11.98 -0.75
N ASP A 69 -13.11 13.13 -1.11
CA ASP A 69 -12.36 14.24 -1.70
C ASP A 69 -11.24 14.81 -0.81
N LEU A 70 -11.33 14.63 0.51
CA LEU A 70 -10.43 15.29 1.48
C LEU A 70 -9.50 14.32 2.22
N VAL A 71 -9.96 13.09 2.48
CA VAL A 71 -9.25 12.16 3.36
C VAL A 71 -9.26 10.73 2.82
N ILE A 72 -8.31 9.95 3.31
CA ILE A 72 -8.21 8.51 3.18
C ILE A 72 -8.24 7.93 4.59
N VAL A 73 -8.99 6.84 4.78
CA VAL A 73 -9.00 6.05 6.01
C VAL A 73 -8.43 4.67 5.73
N VAL A 74 -7.64 4.18 6.68
CA VAL A 74 -6.94 2.89 6.58
C VAL A 74 -7.17 2.09 7.85
N GLU A 75 -7.39 0.79 7.67
CA GLU A 75 -7.37 -0.22 8.73
C GLU A 75 -6.13 -1.09 8.52
N ARG A 76 -5.36 -1.30 9.60
CA ARG A 76 -4.13 -2.08 9.63
C ARG A 76 -4.21 -3.12 10.74
N GLU A 77 -3.75 -4.33 10.45
CA GLU A 77 -3.47 -5.32 11.49
C GLU A 77 -2.04 -5.10 12.00
N ASN A 78 -1.87 -4.97 13.33
CA ASN A 78 -0.55 -4.91 13.96
C ASN A 78 -0.30 -6.24 14.69
N HIS A 79 0.35 -7.19 14.01
CA HIS A 79 0.64 -8.50 14.60
C HIS A 79 1.66 -8.47 15.75
N LYS A 80 2.41 -7.38 15.93
CA LYS A 80 3.37 -7.27 17.05
C LYS A 80 2.63 -7.14 18.37
N ASP A 81 1.57 -6.35 18.38
CA ASP A 81 0.77 -6.03 19.57
C ASP A 81 -0.60 -6.73 19.56
N ASP A 82 -0.87 -7.55 18.53
CA ASP A 82 -2.12 -8.31 18.31
C ASP A 82 -3.37 -7.42 18.35
N CYS A 83 -3.31 -6.28 17.66
CA CYS A 83 -4.38 -5.28 17.64
C CYS A 83 -4.69 -4.76 16.24
N ILE A 84 -5.86 -4.11 16.10
CA ILE A 84 -6.27 -3.41 14.89
C ILE A 84 -6.05 -1.92 15.12
N GLU A 85 -5.40 -1.28 14.14
CA GLU A 85 -5.10 0.15 14.15
C GLU A 85 -5.82 0.84 12.99
N PHE A 86 -6.30 2.05 13.25
CA PHE A 86 -6.93 2.88 12.24
C PHE A 86 -6.12 4.16 12.02
N TYR A 87 -6.04 4.61 10.78
CA TYR A 87 -5.32 5.81 10.39
C TYR A 87 -6.18 6.69 9.50
N ILE A 88 -5.96 8.01 9.60
CA ILE A 88 -6.59 9.03 8.75
C ILE A 88 -5.49 9.82 8.06
N VAL A 89 -5.51 9.85 6.74
CA VAL A 89 -4.57 10.62 5.91
C VAL A 89 -5.32 11.77 5.25
N THR A 90 -4.90 13.01 5.50
CA THR A 90 -5.41 14.18 4.77
C THR A 90 -4.73 14.26 3.41
N LYS A 91 -5.51 14.34 2.33
CA LYS A 91 -4.97 14.48 0.98
C LYS A 91 -4.22 15.80 0.85
N GLY A 92 -3.01 15.76 0.29
CA GLY A 92 -2.11 16.91 0.14
C GLY A 92 -1.08 17.08 1.27
N ASP A 93 -1.40 16.68 2.51
CA ASP A 93 -0.44 16.73 3.63
C ASP A 93 0.48 15.50 3.65
N ASN A 94 0.02 14.39 3.07
CA ASN A 94 0.76 13.12 2.92
C ASN A 94 1.25 12.51 4.25
N TYR A 95 0.57 12.82 5.35
CA TYR A 95 0.86 12.30 6.68
C TYR A 95 -0.36 11.60 7.27
N ALA A 96 -0.12 10.46 7.94
CA ALA A 96 -1.13 9.70 8.65
C ALA A 96 -1.26 10.18 10.09
N VAL A 97 -2.49 10.46 10.52
CA VAL A 97 -2.85 10.66 11.93
C VAL A 97 -3.36 9.34 12.50
N GLY A 98 -2.81 8.92 13.63
CA GLY A 98 -3.08 7.64 14.30
C GLY A 98 -1.82 7.10 15.00
N PRO A 99 -1.79 5.82 15.38
CA PRO A 99 -2.91 4.88 15.28
C PRO A 99 -4.04 5.26 16.24
N PHE A 100 -5.27 5.07 15.79
CA PHE A 100 -6.47 5.05 16.63
C PHE A 100 -6.86 3.60 16.90
N ASP A 101 -7.45 3.34 18.07
CA ASP A 101 -8.23 2.13 18.26
C ASP A 101 -9.62 2.24 17.59
N GLU A 102 -10.42 1.17 17.64
CA GLU A 102 -11.74 1.15 17.01
C GLU A 102 -12.69 2.19 17.61
N GLU A 103 -12.68 2.38 18.94
CA GLU A 103 -13.57 3.33 19.62
C GLU A 103 -13.22 4.77 19.23
N GLU A 104 -11.93 5.12 19.31
CA GLU A 104 -11.39 6.41 18.90
C GLU A 104 -11.68 6.69 17.42
N PHE A 105 -11.52 5.70 16.55
CA PHE A 105 -11.81 5.83 15.13
C PHE A 105 -13.30 6.06 14.86
N GLN A 106 -14.22 5.38 15.55
CA GLN A 106 -15.66 5.63 15.38
C GLN A 106 -16.06 7.04 15.85
N VAL A 107 -15.42 7.55 16.91
CA VAL A 107 -15.62 8.93 17.37
C VAL A 107 -15.15 9.92 16.30
N GLU A 108 -13.94 9.75 15.77
CA GLU A 108 -13.41 10.62 14.71
C GLU A 108 -14.21 10.49 13.41
N LYS A 109 -14.66 9.29 13.05
CA LYS A 109 -15.54 9.01 11.91
C LYS A 109 -16.84 9.78 11.99
N SER A 110 -17.50 9.74 13.14
CA SER A 110 -18.75 10.45 13.38
C SER A 110 -18.56 11.97 13.40
N LYS A 111 -17.50 12.44 14.06
CA LYS A 111 -17.19 13.87 14.24
C LYS A 111 -16.81 14.56 12.93
N ARG A 112 -16.07 13.87 12.06
CA ARG A 112 -15.50 14.44 10.83
C ARG A 112 -16.22 14.00 9.56
N GLY A 113 -17.18 13.07 9.66
CA GLY A 113 -17.85 12.48 8.50
C GLY A 113 -16.89 11.68 7.62
N LEU A 114 -16.04 10.85 8.24
CA LEU A 114 -15.06 10.06 7.50
C LEU A 114 -15.74 8.99 6.63
N PRO A 115 -15.16 8.65 5.47
CA PRO A 115 -15.77 7.70 4.54
C PRO A 115 -15.78 6.27 5.10
N ASP A 116 -16.63 5.43 4.50
CA ASP A 116 -16.56 3.98 4.68
C ASP A 116 -15.38 3.37 3.90
N PHE A 117 -14.97 2.17 4.31
CA PHE A 117 -13.97 1.41 3.57
C PHE A 117 -14.57 0.91 2.24
N SER A 118 -13.97 1.33 1.13
CA SER A 118 -14.33 0.89 -0.22
C SER A 118 -13.61 -0.38 -0.66
N TRP A 119 -12.51 -0.72 0.02
CA TRP A 119 -11.72 -1.91 -0.23
C TRP A 119 -11.37 -2.61 1.09
N ARG A 120 -11.37 -3.94 1.04
CA ARG A 120 -10.93 -4.84 2.11
C ARG A 120 -10.15 -6.00 1.51
N LYS A 121 -9.03 -6.38 2.14
CA LYS A 121 -8.28 -7.59 1.86
C LYS A 121 -9.19 -8.79 2.11
N ARG A 122 -9.21 -9.74 1.16
CA ARG A 122 -10.02 -10.97 1.20
C ARG A 122 -9.18 -12.17 1.60
#